data_AF-Q5FK47-F1
#
_entry.id   AF-Q5FK47-F1
#
_cell.length_a   1.000
_cell.length_b   1.000
_cell.length_c   1.000
_cell.angle_alpha   90.00
_cell.angle_beta   90.00
_cell.angle_gamma   90.00
#
_symmetry.space_group_name_H-M   'P 1'
#
loop_
_entity.id
_entity.type
_entity.pdbx_description
1 polymer ?
#
loop_
_entity_poly.entity_id
_entity_poly.type
_entity_poly.pdbx_seq_one_letter_code
_entity_poly.pdbx_strand_id
1 'polypeptide(L)'
;MKTLHKIWKVILWILFWYYLIPYYLLKKYAFHNVKRPILWSSLSSIFMVFVCLGILGNILPDDSKGTSNSEAKTHYVIKKVGKKRLTAALATQKLLAKEEKKKKAEYEKLRSELSRNKEKAKKEKITQAKAQQEKENKKAEEQEQKTGSNEASKSSSPKRSNDSTGNPASNHGDMNTAETGKIVGNRNSHIYHVPGQAGYRMNSANAIYFNSEAEAQAAGYRKAKR
;
A
#
# COMPACT_ATOMS: atom_id res chain seq x y z
N MET A 1 -31.83 -12.53 -31.93
CA MET A 1 -31.79 -12.34 -30.45
C MET A 1 -31.86 -13.65 -29.65
N LYS A 2 -32.70 -14.64 -30.01
CA LYS A 2 -32.83 -15.91 -29.26
C LYS A 2 -31.55 -16.79 -29.25
N THR A 3 -30.75 -16.75 -30.32
CA THR A 3 -29.48 -17.49 -30.45
C THR A 3 -28.37 -16.90 -29.58
N LEU A 4 -28.26 -15.57 -29.54
CA LEU A 4 -27.30 -14.84 -28.71
C LEU A 4 -27.51 -15.12 -27.21
N HIS A 5 -28.77 -15.21 -26.78
CA HIS A 5 -29.12 -15.51 -25.39
C HIS A 5 -28.80 -16.97 -25.01
N LYS A 6 -28.92 -17.92 -25.95
CA LYS A 6 -28.48 -19.32 -25.74
C LYS A 6 -26.96 -19.43 -25.63
N ILE A 7 -26.23 -18.73 -26.49
CA ILE A 7 -24.75 -18.70 -26.47
C ILE A 7 -24.26 -18.09 -25.16
N TRP A 8 -24.87 -17.00 -24.69
CA TRP A 8 -24.52 -16.39 -23.42
C TRP A 8 -24.76 -17.30 -22.21
N LYS A 9 -25.85 -18.08 -22.21
CA LYS A 9 -26.11 -19.11 -21.18
C LYS A 9 -25.05 -20.23 -21.19
N VAL A 10 -24.62 -20.67 -22.38
CA VAL A 10 -23.56 -21.69 -22.50
C VAL A 10 -22.22 -21.14 -21.99
N ILE A 11 -21.87 -19.89 -22.31
CA ILE A 11 -20.66 -19.23 -21.81
C ILE A 11 -20.71 -19.10 -20.28
N LEU A 12 -21.84 -18.66 -19.71
CA LEU A 12 -22.03 -18.59 -18.26
C LEU A 12 -21.91 -19.96 -17.59
N TRP A 13 -22.41 -21.01 -18.24
CA TRP A 13 -22.32 -22.37 -17.72
C TRP A 13 -20.88 -22.90 -17.75
N ILE A 14 -20.14 -22.66 -18.83
CA ILE A 14 -18.71 -23.03 -18.93
C ILE A 14 -17.90 -22.29 -17.87
N LEU A 15 -18.12 -20.98 -17.69
CA LEU A 15 -17.45 -20.19 -16.65
C LEU A 15 -17.80 -20.68 -15.23
N PHE A 16 -19.06 -21.06 -15.00
CA PHE A 16 -19.50 -21.62 -13.73
C PHE A 16 -18.73 -22.90 -13.38
N TRP A 17 -18.62 -23.85 -14.31
CA TRP A 17 -17.85 -25.09 -14.07
C TRP A 17 -16.34 -24.84 -14.03
N TYR A 18 -15.81 -23.94 -14.86
CA TYR A 18 -14.39 -23.56 -14.85
C TYR A 18 -13.93 -22.95 -13.53
N TYR A 19 -14.80 -22.22 -12.82
CA TYR A 19 -14.48 -21.69 -11.49
C TYR A 19 -14.86 -22.64 -10.35
N LEU A 20 -15.90 -23.45 -10.49
CA LEU A 20 -16.39 -24.33 -9.43
C LEU A 20 -15.50 -25.56 -9.22
N ILE A 21 -14.98 -26.15 -10.30
CA ILE A 21 -14.09 -27.32 -10.27
C ILE A 21 -12.78 -27.02 -9.52
N PRO A 22 -11.99 -25.97 -9.86
CA PRO A 22 -10.77 -25.65 -9.12
C PRO A 22 -11.09 -25.21 -7.68
N TYR A 23 -12.20 -24.50 -7.43
CA TYR A 23 -12.60 -24.15 -6.06
C TYR A 23 -12.80 -25.39 -5.18
N TYR A 24 -13.48 -26.42 -5.67
CA TYR A 24 -13.70 -27.66 -4.93
C TYR A 24 -12.43 -28.53 -4.81
N LEU A 25 -11.61 -28.60 -5.85
CA LEU A 25 -10.36 -29.36 -5.84
C LEU A 25 -9.33 -28.72 -4.90
N LEU A 26 -9.17 -27.40 -4.93
CA LEU A 26 -8.26 -26.69 -4.03
C LEU A 26 -8.74 -26.76 -2.57
N LYS A 27 -10.06 -26.67 -2.33
CA LYS A 27 -10.63 -26.82 -0.98
C LYS A 27 -10.40 -28.22 -0.40
N LYS A 28 -10.50 -29.28 -1.22
CA LYS A 28 -10.39 -30.67 -0.75
C LYS A 28 -8.95 -31.16 -0.59
N TYR A 29 -8.01 -30.69 -1.43
CA TYR A 29 -6.66 -31.27 -1.47
C TYR A 29 -5.52 -30.33 -1.02
N ALA A 30 -5.66 -29.01 -1.10
CA ALA A 30 -4.53 -28.10 -0.88
C ALA A 30 -4.59 -27.29 0.43
N PHE A 31 -5.78 -27.09 1.02
CA PHE A 31 -5.96 -26.10 2.08
C PHE A 31 -6.59 -26.64 3.38
N HIS A 32 -6.34 -27.89 3.75
CA HIS A 32 -6.87 -28.39 5.03
C HIS A 32 -6.29 -27.65 6.25
N ASN A 33 -5.08 -27.07 6.16
CA ASN A 33 -4.38 -26.47 7.31
C ASN A 33 -3.77 -25.06 7.08
N VAL A 34 -4.23 -24.27 6.11
CA VAL A 34 -3.57 -23.00 5.76
C VAL A 34 -4.47 -21.78 6.00
N LYS A 35 -3.98 -20.82 6.81
CA LYS A 35 -4.75 -19.68 7.33
C LYS A 35 -5.27 -18.70 6.25
N ARG A 36 -4.83 -18.79 4.99
CA ARG A 36 -5.22 -17.89 3.87
C ARG A 36 -5.29 -18.61 2.51
N PRO A 37 -6.39 -19.35 2.22
CA PRO A 37 -6.50 -20.20 1.03
C PRO A 37 -6.55 -19.43 -0.30
N ILE A 38 -7.05 -18.18 -0.28
CA ILE A 38 -7.24 -17.37 -1.50
C ILE A 38 -5.90 -16.88 -2.08
N LEU A 39 -4.94 -16.51 -1.22
CA LEU A 39 -3.64 -16.00 -1.65
C LEU A 39 -2.77 -17.09 -2.28
N TRP A 40 -2.83 -18.30 -1.73
CA TRP A 40 -2.05 -19.43 -2.22
C TRP A 40 -2.62 -20.02 -3.51
N SER A 41 -3.95 -19.97 -3.69
CA SER A 41 -4.60 -20.31 -4.96
C SER A 41 -4.14 -19.38 -6.11
N SER A 42 -4.05 -18.08 -5.84
CA SER A 42 -3.56 -17.10 -6.82
C SER A 42 -2.09 -17.30 -7.19
N LEU A 43 -1.24 -17.62 -6.21
CA LEU A 43 0.17 -17.90 -6.47
C LEU A 43 0.37 -19.18 -7.30
N SER A 44 -0.43 -20.22 -7.04
CA SER A 44 -0.35 -21.49 -7.78
C SER A 44 -0.77 -21.34 -9.23
N SER A 45 -1.77 -20.49 -9.53
CA SER A 45 -2.21 -20.28 -10.91
C SER A 45 -1.16 -19.52 -11.74
N ILE A 46 -0.49 -18.53 -11.12
CA ILE A 46 0.60 -17.78 -11.75
C ILE A 46 1.77 -18.72 -12.06
N PHE A 47 2.15 -19.59 -11.12
CA PHE A 47 3.23 -20.57 -11.32
C PHE A 47 2.91 -21.53 -12.50
N MET A 48 1.67 -22.01 -12.59
CA MET A 48 1.27 -22.92 -13.68
C MET A 48 1.31 -22.25 -15.06
N VAL A 49 0.99 -20.96 -15.14
CA VAL A 49 1.11 -20.18 -16.40
C VAL A 49 2.57 -20.04 -16.82
N PHE A 50 3.49 -19.77 -15.88
CA PHE A 50 4.93 -19.70 -16.19
C PHE A 50 5.51 -21.03 -16.66
N VAL A 51 5.07 -22.16 -16.09
CA VAL A 51 5.47 -23.50 -16.55
C VAL A 51 4.94 -23.79 -17.96
N CYS A 52 3.68 -23.43 -18.25
CA CYS A 52 3.10 -23.59 -19.59
C CYS A 52 3.82 -22.74 -20.66
N LEU A 53 4.21 -21.49 -20.34
CA LEU A 53 4.99 -20.67 -21.28
C LEU A 53 6.42 -21.21 -21.51
N GLY A 54 7.04 -21.80 -20.48
CA GLY A 54 8.36 -22.42 -20.60
C GLY A 54 8.39 -23.66 -21.50
N ILE A 55 7.29 -24.43 -21.53
CA ILE A 55 7.17 -25.64 -22.36
C ILE A 55 6.84 -25.29 -23.82
N LEU A 56 6.05 -24.25 -24.10
CA LEU A 56 5.75 -23.83 -25.47
C LEU A 56 6.94 -23.22 -26.22
N GLY A 57 7.97 -22.72 -25.52
CA GLY A 57 9.17 -22.14 -26.13
C GLY A 57 10.14 -23.16 -26.75
N ASN A 58 10.01 -24.46 -26.43
CA ASN A 58 10.91 -25.52 -26.92
C ASN A 58 10.29 -26.41 -28.02
N ILE A 59 9.08 -26.12 -28.49
CA ILE A 59 8.42 -26.87 -29.57
C ILE A 59 8.19 -25.92 -30.77
N LEU A 60 9.28 -25.39 -31.31
CA LEU A 60 9.31 -24.87 -32.68
C LEU A 60 10.40 -25.67 -33.43
N PRO A 61 10.06 -26.49 -34.44
CA PRO A 61 11.07 -27.05 -35.31
C PRO A 61 11.74 -25.94 -36.13
N ASP A 62 13.06 -25.85 -35.99
CA ASP A 62 13.94 -25.04 -36.83
C ASP A 62 14.09 -25.74 -38.19
N ASP A 63 13.19 -25.45 -39.12
CA ASP A 63 13.25 -25.98 -40.48
C ASP A 63 14.38 -25.29 -41.27
N SER A 64 15.61 -25.76 -41.06
CA SER A 64 16.78 -25.42 -41.85
C SER A 64 17.25 -26.60 -42.74
N LYS A 65 17.05 -26.38 -44.04
CA LYS A 65 17.74 -26.96 -45.22
C LYS A 65 17.71 -28.48 -45.49
N GLY A 66 17.18 -28.80 -46.67
CA GLY A 66 18.04 -29.31 -47.75
C GLY A 66 17.66 -30.67 -48.33
N THR A 67 16.94 -30.68 -49.46
CA THR A 67 17.06 -31.78 -50.43
C THR A 67 16.80 -31.27 -51.84
N SER A 68 17.83 -31.37 -52.69
CA SER A 68 17.81 -31.14 -54.12
C SER A 68 17.18 -32.32 -54.86
N ASN A 69 16.14 -32.10 -55.67
CA ASN A 69 16.03 -32.77 -56.97
C ASN A 69 14.94 -32.19 -57.90
N SER A 70 15.25 -32.25 -59.19
CA SER A 70 14.36 -32.23 -60.37
C SER A 70 13.70 -30.91 -60.79
N GLU A 71 14.21 -30.38 -61.89
CA GLU A 71 13.74 -29.19 -62.62
C GLU A 71 12.41 -29.48 -63.36
N ALA A 72 11.32 -28.92 -62.86
CA ALA A 72 10.10 -28.67 -63.64
C ALA A 72 9.91 -27.15 -63.72
N LYS A 73 10.01 -26.57 -64.92
CA LYS A 73 9.77 -25.13 -65.15
C LYS A 73 8.30 -24.81 -64.83
N THR A 74 8.08 -24.34 -63.62
CA THR A 74 6.78 -23.85 -63.14
C THR A 74 6.61 -22.40 -63.55
N HIS A 75 5.58 -22.13 -64.36
CA HIS A 75 5.20 -20.77 -64.71
C HIS A 75 4.54 -20.11 -63.48
N TYR A 76 5.26 -19.25 -62.77
CA TYR A 76 4.69 -18.51 -61.65
C TYR A 76 3.99 -17.23 -62.13
N VAL A 77 2.73 -17.05 -61.74
CA VAL A 77 2.05 -15.75 -61.84
C VAL A 77 2.07 -15.11 -60.47
N ILE A 78 2.97 -14.14 -60.26
CA ILE A 78 3.02 -13.34 -59.04
C ILE A 78 1.81 -12.40 -59.02
N LYS A 79 0.71 -12.82 -58.41
CA LYS A 79 -0.41 -11.92 -58.12
C LYS A 79 -0.04 -11.08 -56.89
N LYS A 80 0.16 -9.76 -57.08
CA LYS A 80 0.37 -8.77 -56.01
C LYS A 80 -0.91 -8.60 -55.18
N VAL A 81 -1.19 -9.57 -54.32
CA VAL A 81 -2.31 -9.52 -53.38
C VAL A 81 -1.93 -8.62 -52.21
N GLY A 82 -2.49 -7.40 -52.16
CA GLY A 82 -2.52 -6.65 -50.90
C GLY A 82 -1.96 -5.22 -50.89
N LYS A 83 -1.48 -4.63 -52.00
CA LYS A 83 -1.00 -3.22 -51.98
C LYS A 83 -2.04 -2.24 -51.42
N LYS A 84 -3.31 -2.34 -51.85
CA LYS A 84 -4.41 -1.50 -51.36
C LYS A 84 -4.68 -1.70 -49.86
N ARG A 85 -4.57 -2.93 -49.36
CA ARG A 85 -4.76 -3.25 -47.94
C ARG A 85 -3.57 -2.77 -47.10
N LEU A 86 -2.34 -2.87 -47.61
CA LEU A 86 -1.13 -2.37 -46.96
C LEU A 86 -1.18 -0.84 -46.81
N THR A 87 -1.57 -0.11 -47.85
CA THR A 87 -1.71 1.35 -47.78
C THR A 87 -2.81 1.77 -46.80
N ALA A 88 -3.93 1.04 -46.77
CA ALA A 88 -4.99 1.27 -45.80
C ALA A 88 -4.51 1.00 -44.36
N ALA A 89 -3.78 -0.10 -44.11
CA ALA A 89 -3.22 -0.43 -42.81
C ALA A 89 -2.15 0.57 -42.34
N LEU A 90 -1.31 1.08 -43.24
CA LEU A 90 -0.34 2.13 -42.92
C LEU A 90 -1.03 3.47 -42.59
N ALA A 91 -2.14 3.78 -43.26
CA ALA A 91 -2.93 4.97 -42.96
C ALA A 91 -3.60 4.86 -41.58
N THR A 92 -4.19 3.71 -41.25
CA THR A 92 -4.79 3.49 -39.93
C THR A 92 -3.74 3.52 -38.81
N GLN A 93 -2.58 2.92 -39.02
CA GLN A 93 -1.47 2.99 -38.06
C GLN A 93 -1.03 4.45 -37.79
N LYS A 94 -0.93 5.28 -38.83
CA LYS A 94 -0.58 6.70 -38.66
C LYS A 94 -1.65 7.48 -37.90
N LEU A 95 -2.93 7.17 -38.10
CA LEU A 95 -4.03 7.79 -37.35
C LEU A 95 -4.00 7.37 -35.87
N LEU A 96 -3.87 6.06 -35.61
CA LEU A 96 -3.75 5.54 -34.24
C LEU A 96 -2.55 6.13 -33.50
N ALA A 97 -1.39 6.23 -34.17
CA ALA A 97 -0.21 6.87 -33.58
C ALA A 97 -0.42 8.36 -33.25
N LYS A 98 -1.20 9.09 -34.06
CA LYS A 98 -1.58 10.48 -33.76
C LYS A 98 -2.53 10.55 -32.56
N GLU A 99 -3.50 9.66 -32.47
CA GLU A 99 -4.42 9.58 -31.33
C GLU A 99 -3.69 9.22 -30.04
N GLU A 100 -2.78 8.25 -30.07
CA GLU A 100 -1.96 7.88 -28.92
C GLU A 100 -1.11 9.06 -28.44
N LYS A 101 -0.51 9.83 -29.35
CA LYS A 101 0.25 11.04 -28.99
C LYS A 101 -0.64 12.08 -28.30
N LYS A 102 -1.87 12.29 -28.80
CA LYS A 102 -2.83 13.20 -28.17
C LYS A 102 -3.23 12.72 -26.77
N LYS A 103 -3.59 11.44 -26.63
CA LYS A 103 -3.95 10.84 -25.33
C LYS A 103 -2.80 10.87 -24.34
N LYS A 104 -1.56 10.62 -24.78
CA LYS A 104 -0.35 10.74 -23.94
C LYS A 104 -0.14 12.18 -23.47
N ALA A 105 -0.30 13.17 -24.36
CA ALA A 105 -0.17 14.58 -24.00
C ALA A 105 -1.26 15.02 -23.01
N GLU A 106 -2.49 14.55 -23.17
CA GLU A 106 -3.59 14.79 -22.25
C GLU A 106 -3.35 14.15 -20.88
N TYR A 107 -2.85 12.91 -20.85
CA TYR A 107 -2.47 12.22 -19.62
C TYR A 107 -1.37 12.95 -18.85
N GLU A 108 -0.32 13.41 -19.53
CA GLU A 108 0.76 14.18 -18.89
C GLU A 108 0.25 15.52 -18.32
N LYS A 109 -0.67 16.21 -19.02
CA LYS A 109 -1.32 17.42 -18.49
C LYS A 109 -2.09 17.12 -17.21
N LEU A 110 -2.96 16.11 -17.23
CA LEU A 110 -3.76 15.71 -16.07
C LEU A 110 -2.88 15.30 -14.88
N ARG A 111 -1.78 14.58 -15.16
CA ARG A 111 -0.79 14.19 -14.15
C ARG A 111 -0.14 15.42 -13.51
N SER A 112 0.22 16.42 -14.30
CA SER A 112 0.82 17.67 -13.81
C SER A 112 -0.15 18.51 -12.98
N GLU A 113 -1.44 18.52 -13.32
CA GLU A 113 -2.47 19.19 -12.53
C GLU A 113 -2.71 18.48 -11.19
N LEU A 114 -2.77 17.14 -11.19
CA LEU A 114 -2.89 16.36 -9.98
C LEU A 114 -1.70 16.55 -9.04
N SER A 115 -0.47 16.64 -9.55
CA SER A 115 0.70 16.91 -8.72
C SER A 115 0.66 18.31 -8.11
N ARG A 116 0.28 19.33 -8.90
CA ARG A 116 0.11 20.71 -8.41
C ARG A 116 -0.98 20.80 -7.34
N ASN A 117 -2.13 20.17 -7.53
CA ASN A 117 -3.21 20.18 -6.55
C ASN A 117 -2.82 19.42 -5.27
N LYS A 118 -2.12 18.29 -5.38
CA LYS A 118 -1.57 17.58 -4.21
C LYS A 118 -0.57 18.44 -3.43
N GLU A 119 0.28 19.19 -4.12
CA GLU A 119 1.25 20.08 -3.47
C GLU A 119 0.55 21.27 -2.78
N LYS A 120 -0.43 21.90 -3.45
CA LYS A 120 -1.27 22.95 -2.83
C LYS A 120 -1.99 22.44 -1.58
N ALA A 121 -2.64 21.29 -1.66
CA ALA A 121 -3.32 20.68 -0.52
C ALA A 121 -2.36 20.34 0.64
N LYS A 122 -1.12 19.90 0.34
CA LYS A 122 -0.09 19.69 1.37
C LYS A 122 0.33 21.01 2.02
N LYS A 123 0.57 22.06 1.23
CA LYS A 123 0.93 23.39 1.75
C LYS A 123 -0.18 23.96 2.62
N GLU A 124 -1.44 23.86 2.18
CA GLU A 124 -2.60 24.29 2.97
C GLU A 124 -2.71 23.54 4.30
N LYS A 125 -2.53 22.21 4.30
CA LYS A 125 -2.52 21.41 5.55
C LYS A 125 -1.39 21.80 6.49
N ILE A 126 -0.19 22.08 5.97
CA ILE A 126 0.95 22.52 6.78
C ILE A 126 0.69 23.91 7.38
N THR A 127 0.15 24.84 6.59
CA THR A 127 -0.20 26.19 7.07
C THR A 127 -1.30 26.12 8.14
N GLN A 128 -2.31 25.26 7.95
CA GLN A 128 -3.37 25.05 8.94
C GLN A 128 -2.84 24.41 10.23
N ALA A 129 -1.96 23.41 10.14
CA ALA A 129 -1.33 22.79 11.30
C ALA A 129 -0.45 23.79 12.08
N LYS A 130 0.31 24.64 11.37
CA LYS A 130 1.15 25.68 11.98
C LYS A 130 0.31 26.77 12.67
N ALA A 131 -0.80 27.18 12.06
CA ALA A 131 -1.73 28.12 12.67
C ALA A 131 -2.48 27.53 13.87
N GLN A 132 -2.74 26.22 13.90
CA GLN A 132 -3.31 25.53 15.06
C GLN A 132 -2.30 25.45 16.22
N GLN A 133 -1.04 25.08 15.94
CA GLN A 133 0.03 25.07 16.95
C GLN A 133 0.27 26.47 17.54
N GLU A 134 0.24 27.53 16.73
CA GLU A 134 0.44 28.90 17.26
C GLU A 134 -0.73 29.37 18.15
N LYS A 135 -1.96 28.95 17.86
CA LYS A 135 -3.12 29.22 18.72
C LYS A 135 -3.09 28.40 20.02
N GLU A 136 -2.55 27.20 19.99
CA GLU A 136 -2.40 26.34 21.16
C GLU A 136 -1.28 26.85 22.08
N ASN A 137 -0.15 27.30 21.52
CA ASN A 137 0.94 27.91 22.28
C ASN A 137 0.54 29.23 22.95
N LYS A 138 -0.21 30.12 22.26
CA LYS A 138 -0.71 31.37 22.87
C LYS A 138 -1.70 31.14 24.01
N LYS A 139 -2.49 30.05 23.96
CA LYS A 139 -3.37 29.66 25.07
C LYS A 139 -2.61 29.06 26.26
N ALA A 140 -1.50 28.37 26.02
CA ALA A 140 -0.63 27.87 27.07
C ALA A 140 0.11 29.01 27.80
N GLU A 141 0.60 30.02 27.05
CA GLU A 141 1.26 31.21 27.61
C GLU A 141 0.32 32.09 28.46
N GLU A 142 -0.96 32.23 28.09
CA GLU A 142 -1.98 32.92 28.92
C GLU A 142 -2.36 32.16 30.21
N GLN A 143 -2.14 30.84 30.27
CA GLN A 143 -2.39 30.04 31.47
C GLN A 143 -1.20 30.07 32.46
N GLU A 144 0.04 30.25 31.98
CA GLU A 144 1.23 30.40 32.84
C GLU A 144 1.33 31.78 33.51
N GLN A 145 0.76 32.84 32.93
CA GLN A 145 0.75 34.17 33.58
C GLN A 145 -0.29 34.33 34.70
N LYS A 146 -1.26 33.40 34.85
CA LYS A 146 -2.26 33.43 35.94
C LYS A 146 -1.91 32.58 37.17
N THR A 147 -0.79 31.86 37.16
CA THR A 147 -0.33 31.01 38.28
C THR A 147 0.92 31.55 38.99
N GLY A 148 1.38 32.76 38.66
CA GLY A 148 2.59 33.37 39.23
C GLY A 148 2.41 34.19 40.53
N SER A 149 1.28 34.12 41.22
CA SER A 149 1.08 34.78 42.52
C SER A 149 0.50 33.77 43.52
N ASN A 150 1.40 33.01 44.12
CA ASN A 150 1.35 32.43 45.47
C ASN A 150 2.26 31.21 45.53
N GLU A 151 3.54 31.42 45.85
CA GLU A 151 4.25 30.52 46.77
C GLU A 151 5.60 31.11 47.17
N ALA A 152 5.58 31.89 48.24
CA ALA A 152 6.72 32.04 49.11
C ALA A 152 6.35 31.43 50.47
N SER A 153 7.24 30.58 50.97
CA SER A 153 7.38 30.08 52.35
C SER A 153 6.54 28.86 52.77
N LYS A 154 7.15 27.65 52.73
CA LYS A 154 7.48 26.92 53.97
C LYS A 154 8.44 25.75 53.75
N SER A 155 9.52 25.77 54.53
CA SER A 155 10.48 24.70 54.74
C SER A 155 9.87 23.47 55.42
N SER A 156 10.23 22.26 54.98
CA SER A 156 10.78 21.17 55.83
C SER A 156 10.84 19.83 55.07
N SER A 157 12.05 19.31 54.90
CA SER A 157 12.31 17.85 54.95
C SER A 157 12.48 17.47 56.44
N PRO A 158 12.37 16.19 56.88
CA PRO A 158 12.57 14.93 56.12
C PRO A 158 11.62 13.75 56.48
N LYS A 159 11.52 12.73 55.61
CA LYS A 159 11.50 11.33 56.10
C LYS A 159 11.75 10.27 55.03
N ARG A 160 12.65 9.35 55.38
CA ARG A 160 12.86 8.01 54.81
C ARG A 160 11.73 7.05 55.21
N SER A 161 11.77 5.90 54.53
CA SER A 161 11.16 4.57 54.76
C SER A 161 9.69 4.38 54.36
N ASN A 162 9.48 3.51 53.36
CA ASN A 162 8.98 2.18 53.72
C ASN A 162 9.49 1.10 52.76
N ASP A 163 10.16 0.12 53.35
CA ASP A 163 10.39 -1.22 52.82
C ASP A 163 9.11 -2.04 53.07
N SER A 164 8.66 -2.79 52.06
CA SER A 164 7.78 -3.95 52.22
C SER A 164 7.80 -4.80 50.95
N THR A 165 8.76 -5.73 50.96
CA THR A 165 8.77 -7.12 50.47
C THR A 165 7.44 -7.71 49.95
N GLY A 166 7.47 -8.31 48.74
CA GLY A 166 6.49 -9.35 48.31
C GLY A 166 6.10 -9.36 46.82
N ASN A 167 6.89 -10.03 45.97
CA ASN A 167 6.67 -10.28 44.52
C ASN A 167 5.48 -11.26 44.26
N PRO A 168 4.87 -11.42 43.04
CA PRO A 168 5.48 -11.28 41.72
C PRO A 168 4.72 -10.48 40.63
N ALA A 169 5.51 -9.91 39.70
CA ALA A 169 5.13 -9.44 38.37
C ALA A 169 4.32 -8.13 38.25
N SER A 170 4.77 -7.06 38.91
CA SER A 170 4.33 -5.72 38.54
C SER A 170 5.37 -5.06 37.64
N ASN A 171 5.05 -4.93 36.35
CA ASN A 171 5.74 -4.02 35.44
C ASN A 171 5.43 -2.57 35.84
N HIS A 172 5.79 -2.17 37.06
CA HIS A 172 5.68 -0.81 37.52
C HIS A 172 6.84 -0.02 36.95
N GLY A 173 6.57 0.60 35.81
CA GLY A 173 7.43 1.61 35.24
C GLY A 173 7.85 2.68 36.24
N ASP A 174 9.10 3.13 36.10
CA ASP A 174 9.74 4.19 36.88
C ASP A 174 9.38 5.61 36.39
N MET A 175 8.73 5.75 35.23
CA MET A 175 8.27 7.04 34.71
C MET A 175 6.77 7.06 34.43
N ASN A 176 6.16 8.24 34.55
CA ASN A 176 4.80 8.54 34.07
C ASN A 176 4.86 9.36 32.78
N THR A 177 4.10 8.96 31.76
CA THR A 177 4.12 9.68 30.47
C THR A 177 3.49 11.07 30.52
N ALA A 178 2.52 11.31 31.43
CA ALA A 178 1.85 12.61 31.56
C ALA A 178 2.73 13.71 32.15
N GLU A 179 3.70 13.35 32.99
CA GLU A 179 4.56 14.32 33.70
C GLU A 179 5.69 14.87 32.82
N THR A 180 5.90 14.31 31.63
CA THR A 180 7.04 14.67 30.77
C THR A 180 6.87 15.98 30.00
N GLY A 181 5.63 16.48 29.85
CA GLY A 181 5.33 17.67 29.05
C GLY A 181 5.68 17.56 27.55
N LYS A 182 6.07 16.37 27.06
CA LYS A 182 6.48 16.10 25.68
C LYS A 182 5.73 14.89 25.12
N ILE A 183 5.77 14.69 23.81
CA ILE A 183 5.21 13.50 23.18
C ILE A 183 6.17 12.34 23.43
N VAL A 184 5.73 11.35 24.21
CA VAL A 184 6.56 10.21 24.60
C VAL A 184 5.93 8.90 24.16
N GLY A 185 6.71 8.06 23.47
CA GLY A 185 6.36 6.72 23.05
C GLY A 185 7.12 5.64 23.79
N ASN A 186 6.51 4.48 23.91
CA ASN A 186 7.16 3.29 24.45
C ASN A 186 7.62 2.39 23.30
N ARG A 187 8.92 2.12 23.23
CA ARG A 187 9.52 1.25 22.20
C ARG A 187 8.91 -0.15 22.12
N ASN A 188 8.46 -0.73 23.23
CA ASN A 188 7.95 -2.10 23.24
C ASN A 188 6.49 -2.18 22.77
N SER A 189 5.67 -1.18 23.10
CA SER A 189 4.24 -1.18 22.73
C SER A 189 3.94 -0.40 21.46
N HIS A 190 4.88 0.41 20.97
CA HIS A 190 4.66 1.40 19.92
C HIS A 190 3.44 2.31 20.20
N ILE A 191 3.20 2.65 21.46
CA ILE A 191 2.14 3.58 21.87
C ILE A 191 2.77 4.89 22.29
N TYR A 192 2.32 6.01 21.71
CA TYR A 192 2.71 7.35 22.10
C TYR A 192 1.60 8.09 22.85
N HIS A 193 2.02 8.98 23.74
CA HIS A 193 1.18 9.83 24.58
C HIS A 193 1.50 11.30 24.27
N VAL A 194 0.48 12.16 24.28
CA VAL A 194 0.63 13.61 24.09
C VAL A 194 0.46 14.38 25.40
N PRO A 195 1.07 15.56 25.57
CA PRO A 195 0.82 16.39 26.76
C PRO A 195 -0.69 16.64 26.96
N GLY A 196 -1.18 16.51 28.19
CA GLY A 196 -2.59 16.71 28.54
C GLY A 196 -3.51 15.47 28.46
N GLN A 197 -3.02 14.31 27.98
CA GLN A 197 -3.77 13.03 28.08
C GLN A 197 -3.51 12.31 29.41
N ALA A 198 -4.29 11.25 29.70
CA ALA A 198 -4.09 10.46 30.91
C ALA A 198 -2.86 9.56 30.78
N GLY A 199 -1.81 9.92 31.53
CA GLY A 199 -0.54 9.21 31.51
C GLY A 199 -0.64 7.78 32.01
N TYR A 200 0.35 6.96 31.62
CA TYR A 200 0.56 5.65 32.23
C TYR A 200 2.01 5.48 32.66
N ARG A 201 2.21 4.50 33.55
CA ARG A 201 3.54 4.16 34.05
C ARG A 201 4.26 3.25 33.08
N MET A 202 5.49 3.60 32.71
CA MET A 202 6.36 2.78 31.88
C MET A 202 7.82 2.85 32.33
N ASN A 203 8.66 1.95 31.83
CA ASN A 203 10.10 2.01 32.08
C ASN A 203 10.74 3.07 31.19
N SER A 204 11.46 4.00 31.82
CA SER A 204 12.19 5.12 31.24
C SER A 204 13.19 4.72 30.17
N ALA A 205 13.79 3.53 30.29
CA ALA A 205 14.69 2.98 29.29
C ALA A 205 14.02 2.71 27.93
N ASN A 206 12.68 2.58 27.90
CA ASN A 206 11.90 2.37 26.67
C ASN A 206 11.29 3.67 26.14
N ALA A 207 11.56 4.81 26.76
CA ALA A 207 11.02 6.10 26.36
C ALA A 207 11.68 6.62 25.08
N ILE A 208 10.86 6.95 24.09
CA ILE A 208 11.27 7.68 22.88
C ILE A 208 10.48 8.98 22.82
N TYR A 209 11.18 10.09 22.72
CA TYR A 209 10.56 11.41 22.63
C TYR A 209 10.41 11.81 21.17
N PHE A 210 9.26 12.40 20.83
CA PHE A 210 8.97 12.91 19.50
C PHE A 210 8.70 14.41 19.56
N ASN A 211 9.03 15.10 18.48
CA ASN A 211 8.75 16.54 18.34
C ASN A 211 7.32 16.79 17.85
N SER A 212 6.69 15.80 17.20
CA SER A 212 5.31 15.88 16.71
C SER A 212 4.59 14.52 16.68
N GLU A 213 3.26 14.54 16.73
CA GLU A 213 2.46 13.30 16.57
C GLU A 213 2.69 12.64 15.20
N ALA A 214 2.90 13.45 14.16
CA ALA A 214 3.16 12.96 12.81
C ALA A 214 4.48 12.18 12.72
N GLU A 215 5.52 12.62 13.45
CA GLU A 215 6.80 11.92 13.55
C GLU A 215 6.62 10.56 14.26
N ALA A 216 5.88 10.53 15.37
CA ALA A 216 5.57 9.29 16.08
C ALA A 216 4.82 8.30 15.18
N GLN A 217 3.81 8.76 14.44
CA GLN A 217 3.04 7.94 13.51
C GLN A 217 3.89 7.44 12.33
N ALA A 218 4.76 8.29 11.78
CA ALA A 218 5.69 7.91 10.72
C ALA A 218 6.71 6.86 11.20
N ALA A 219 7.11 6.92 12.47
CA ALA A 219 7.94 5.92 13.13
C ALA A 219 7.18 4.62 13.48
N GLY A 220 5.89 4.51 13.14
CA GLY A 220 5.08 3.32 13.36
C GLY A 220 4.38 3.25 14.72
N TYR A 221 4.33 4.35 15.47
CA TYR A 221 3.65 4.42 16.76
C TYR A 221 2.19 4.82 16.61
N ARG A 222 1.34 4.30 17.49
CA ARG A 222 -0.10 4.58 17.55
C ARG A 222 -0.41 5.44 18.79
N LYS A 223 -1.38 6.34 18.67
CA LYS A 223 -1.86 7.16 19.78
C LYS A 223 -2.45 6.31 20.91
N ALA A 224 -2.19 6.72 22.16
CA ALA A 224 -2.86 6.19 23.34
C ALA A 224 -4.39 6.42 23.25
N LYS A 225 -5.18 5.52 23.84
CA LYS A 225 -6.64 5.60 23.83
C LYS A 225 -7.23 6.33 25.04
N ARG A 226 -6.40 6.59 26.05
CA ARG A 226 -6.75 7.16 27.35
C ARG A 226 -5.90 8.39 27.55
#